data_AF-A0A524NKN2-F1
#
_entry.id   AF-A0A524NKN2-F1
#
_cell.length_a   1.000
_cell.length_b   1.000
_cell.length_c   1.000
_cell.angle_alpha   90.00
_cell.angle_beta   90.00
_cell.angle_gamma   90.00
#
_symmetry.space_group_name_H-M   'P 1'
#
loop_
_entity.id
_entity.type
_entity.pdbx_description
1 polymer ?
#
loop_
_entity_poly.entity_id
_entity_poly.type
_entity_poly.pdbx_seq_one_letter_code
_entity_poly.pdbx_strand_id
1 'polypeptide(L)'
;MGETLKPPLGPVSCRIYCRTVGASLERVWENVLDWEHLPWLHRSTFRRIDLLESNAGGWRADLEFVEELGGGSAVVEVVLAREDLFYTTRTLAGTGSGTEIVTRLQRSGEHATRIEVDFRVPGVTEDEREAVGDAMETVYAQLWDEDEAMMQHRQLVLDRVQAERGEGERAAVSPHAEGPRQRMRLGRRAVIEGFLPVTIRAGAQGYRLAEIDGEIIAFSVTCPHRGGPLDRCARRDGIVECPWHGYQFDVRTSRSSDGRELRLAPAPAVRYDPKTDELTLVW
;
A
#
# COMPACT_ATOMS: atom_id res chain seq x y z
N MET A 1 -14.44 -50.98 21.50
CA MET A 1 -13.36 -50.79 20.50
C MET A 1 -13.14 -49.29 20.41
N GLY A 2 -12.03 -48.80 20.96
CA GLY A 2 -11.71 -47.39 20.91
C GLY A 2 -11.33 -47.01 19.49
N GLU A 3 -12.02 -46.04 18.91
CA GLU A 3 -11.54 -45.36 17.72
C GLU A 3 -10.23 -44.68 18.09
N THR A 4 -9.12 -45.22 17.58
CA THR A 4 -7.83 -44.55 17.61
C THR A 4 -7.98 -43.30 16.75
N LEU A 5 -8.24 -42.15 17.37
CA LEU A 5 -8.13 -40.85 16.75
C LEU A 5 -6.73 -40.79 16.13
N LYS A 6 -6.64 -40.95 14.79
CA LYS A 6 -5.40 -40.67 14.07
C LYS A 6 -5.03 -39.22 14.43
N PRO A 7 -3.78 -38.95 14.82
CA PRO A 7 -3.35 -37.57 15.01
C PRO A 7 -3.67 -36.80 13.72
N PRO A 8 -4.12 -35.54 13.82
CA PRO A 8 -4.38 -34.75 12.63
C PRO A 8 -3.16 -34.80 11.73
N LEU A 9 -3.36 -35.20 10.47
CA LEU A 9 -2.28 -35.23 9.49
C LEU A 9 -1.71 -33.80 9.41
N GLY A 10 -0.40 -33.66 9.57
CA GLY A 10 0.30 -32.39 9.43
C GLY A 10 0.03 -31.74 8.07
N PRO A 11 0.36 -30.46 7.89
CA PRO A 11 0.04 -29.74 6.67
C PRO A 11 0.67 -30.40 5.45
N VAL A 12 -0.14 -30.64 4.41
CA VAL A 12 0.29 -31.24 3.14
C VAL A 12 0.34 -30.18 2.05
N SER A 13 1.35 -30.24 1.18
CA SER A 13 1.42 -29.34 0.01
C SER A 13 0.24 -29.62 -0.93
N CYS A 14 -0.54 -28.57 -1.19
CA CYS A 14 -1.72 -28.60 -2.05
C CYS A 14 -1.41 -28.03 -3.44
N ARG A 15 -0.57 -26.99 -3.52
CA ARG A 15 -0.18 -26.32 -4.77
C ARG A 15 1.12 -25.53 -4.57
N ILE A 16 1.95 -25.50 -5.60
CA ILE A 16 3.10 -24.59 -5.71
C ILE A 16 2.78 -23.55 -6.79
N TYR A 17 2.62 -22.30 -6.37
CA TYR A 17 2.37 -21.16 -7.24
C TYR A 17 3.69 -20.41 -7.50
N CYS A 18 4.00 -20.14 -8.77
CA CYS A 18 5.23 -19.43 -9.15
C CYS A 18 4.93 -18.24 -10.02
N ARG A 19 5.60 -17.11 -9.77
CA ARG A 19 5.61 -15.98 -10.70
C ARG A 19 6.86 -15.11 -10.56
N THR A 20 7.00 -14.15 -11.47
CA THR A 20 7.96 -13.04 -11.32
C THR A 20 7.17 -11.79 -10.96
N VAL A 21 7.54 -11.16 -9.85
CA VAL A 21 7.04 -9.86 -9.41
C VAL A 21 7.97 -8.79 -9.94
N GLY A 22 7.42 -7.75 -10.56
CA GLY A 22 8.13 -6.55 -11.02
C GLY A 22 8.50 -5.59 -9.88
N ALA A 23 9.08 -6.12 -8.81
CA ALA A 23 9.62 -5.37 -7.69
C ALA A 23 10.98 -5.95 -7.26
N SER A 24 11.86 -5.08 -6.75
CA SER A 24 13.15 -5.52 -6.20
C SER A 24 12.95 -6.38 -4.96
N LEU A 25 13.96 -7.18 -4.60
CA LEU A 25 13.89 -8.01 -3.39
C LEU A 25 13.69 -7.16 -2.13
N GLU A 26 14.30 -5.97 -2.10
CA GLU A 26 14.19 -5.02 -0.99
C GLU A 26 12.75 -4.51 -0.83
N ARG A 27 12.03 -4.28 -1.94
CA ARG A 27 10.61 -3.90 -1.91
C ARG A 27 9.72 -5.05 -1.46
N VAL A 28 10.01 -6.28 -1.89
CA VAL A 28 9.30 -7.48 -1.40
C VAL A 28 9.47 -7.64 0.11
N TRP A 29 10.68 -7.49 0.64
CA TRP A 29 10.89 -7.54 2.10
C TRP A 29 10.22 -6.40 2.85
N GLU A 30 10.20 -5.19 2.30
CA GLU A 30 9.46 -4.06 2.87
C GLU A 30 7.96 -4.37 2.96
N ASN A 31 7.38 -4.96 1.90
CA ASN A 31 5.98 -5.34 1.82
C ASN A 31 5.61 -6.47 2.79
N VAL A 32 6.41 -7.54 2.88
CA VAL A 32 6.17 -8.68 3.79
C VAL A 32 6.15 -8.25 5.26
N LEU A 33 6.94 -7.24 5.64
CA LEU A 33 6.92 -6.69 7.00
C LEU A 33 5.77 -5.72 7.26
N ASP A 34 5.15 -5.20 6.21
CA ASP A 34 4.17 -4.11 6.29
C ASP A 34 2.76 -4.64 6.54
N TRP A 35 2.53 -5.35 7.64
CA TRP A 35 1.22 -5.93 7.99
C TRP A 35 0.05 -4.94 7.94
N GLU A 36 0.31 -3.65 8.15
CA GLU A 36 -0.72 -2.61 8.27
C GLU A 36 -1.53 -2.45 6.97
N HIS A 37 -0.98 -2.82 5.80
CA HIS A 37 -1.70 -2.62 4.54
C HIS A 37 -2.84 -3.62 4.32
N LEU A 38 -2.84 -4.76 5.01
CA LEU A 38 -3.72 -5.89 4.68
C LEU A 38 -5.21 -5.51 4.56
N PRO A 39 -5.85 -4.87 5.57
CA PRO A 39 -7.28 -4.54 5.46
C PRO A 39 -7.60 -3.32 4.59
N TRP A 40 -6.59 -2.66 4.03
CA TRP A 40 -6.75 -1.41 3.28
C TRP A 40 -6.46 -1.61 1.80
N LEU A 41 -5.32 -2.24 1.48
CA LEU A 41 -4.93 -2.62 0.14
C LEU A 41 -5.79 -3.80 -0.34
N HIS A 42 -5.90 -4.86 0.48
CA HIS A 42 -6.63 -6.08 0.14
C HIS A 42 -8.02 -6.12 0.79
N ARG A 43 -8.80 -5.05 0.64
CA ARG A 43 -10.15 -4.91 1.24
C ARG A 43 -11.14 -5.99 0.82
N SER A 44 -10.88 -6.69 -0.29
CA SER A 44 -11.68 -7.84 -0.71
C SER A 44 -11.37 -9.12 0.07
N THR A 45 -10.33 -9.11 0.91
CA THR A 45 -9.85 -10.28 1.64
C THR A 45 -9.86 -10.05 3.15
N PHE A 46 -9.27 -8.95 3.60
CA PHE A 46 -9.16 -8.64 5.03
C PHE A 46 -10.05 -7.44 5.39
N ARG A 47 -10.75 -7.57 6.51
CA ARG A 47 -11.62 -6.55 7.08
C ARG A 47 -10.93 -5.74 8.18
N ARG A 48 -10.10 -6.42 8.99
CA ARG A 48 -9.38 -5.84 10.12
C ARG A 48 -8.08 -6.59 10.36
N ILE A 49 -7.09 -5.88 10.90
CA ILE A 49 -5.91 -6.45 11.53
C ILE A 49 -5.66 -5.78 12.89
N ASP A 50 -5.37 -6.56 13.92
CA ASP A 50 -4.81 -6.09 15.19
C ASP A 50 -3.43 -6.72 15.41
N LEU A 51 -2.39 -5.89 15.44
CA LEU A 51 -1.02 -6.34 15.66
C LEU A 51 -0.84 -6.84 17.10
N LEU A 52 -0.30 -8.04 17.26
CA LEU A 52 0.03 -8.63 18.56
C LEU A 52 1.52 -8.46 18.89
N GLU A 53 2.39 -8.66 17.91
CA GLU A 53 3.85 -8.58 18.07
C GLU A 53 4.52 -8.24 16.73
N SER A 54 5.58 -7.44 16.74
CA SER A 54 6.42 -7.21 15.56
C SER A 54 7.87 -6.97 15.91
N ASN A 55 8.78 -7.50 15.10
CA ASN A 55 10.22 -7.21 15.16
C ASN A 55 10.84 -7.34 13.75
N ALA A 56 12.17 -7.26 13.64
CA ALA A 56 12.86 -7.33 12.35
C ALA A 56 12.72 -8.70 11.64
N GLY A 57 12.47 -9.76 12.41
CA GLY A 57 12.32 -11.14 11.93
C GLY A 57 10.89 -11.54 11.59
N GLY A 58 9.90 -10.69 11.82
CA GLY A 58 8.50 -11.06 11.58
C GLY A 58 7.49 -10.30 12.41
N TRP A 59 6.24 -10.74 12.31
CA TRP A 59 5.13 -10.18 13.04
C TRP A 59 4.04 -11.23 13.28
N ARG A 60 3.17 -10.95 14.25
CA ARG A 60 2.01 -11.74 14.59
C ARG A 60 0.81 -10.83 14.75
N ALA A 61 -0.32 -11.20 14.18
CA ALA A 61 -1.52 -10.38 14.23
C ALA A 61 -2.79 -11.24 14.27
N ASP A 62 -3.85 -10.65 14.82
CA ASP A 62 -5.22 -11.15 14.71
C ASP A 62 -5.88 -10.50 13.48
N LEU A 63 -6.31 -11.34 12.54
CA LEU A 63 -6.95 -10.95 11.28
C LEU A 63 -8.43 -11.30 11.29
N GLU A 64 -9.24 -10.42 10.69
CA GLU A 64 -10.64 -10.68 10.38
C GLU A 64 -10.82 -10.70 8.87
N PHE A 65 -11.46 -11.75 8.34
CA PHE A 65 -11.72 -11.88 6.90
C PHE A 65 -13.08 -11.29 6.55
N VAL A 66 -13.25 -10.93 5.27
CA VAL A 66 -14.54 -10.47 4.77
C VAL A 66 -15.57 -11.62 4.71
N GLU A 67 -16.85 -11.31 4.87
CA GLU A 67 -17.94 -12.29 4.87
C GLU A 67 -18.08 -13.01 3.52
N GLU A 68 -17.71 -12.34 2.43
CA GLU A 68 -17.71 -12.89 1.07
C GLU A 68 -16.76 -14.07 0.89
N LEU A 69 -15.73 -14.18 1.75
CA LEU A 69 -14.80 -15.32 1.81
C LEU A 69 -15.15 -16.32 2.94
N GLY A 70 -16.37 -16.23 3.50
CA GLY A 70 -16.83 -17.06 4.61
C GLY A 70 -16.54 -16.47 6.00
N GLY A 71 -15.96 -15.26 6.06
CA GLY A 71 -15.74 -14.51 7.29
C GLY A 71 -14.81 -15.21 8.28
N GLY A 72 -15.01 -14.91 9.56
CA GLY A 72 -14.21 -15.45 10.66
C GLY A 72 -12.90 -14.70 10.89
N SER A 73 -12.11 -15.23 11.80
CA SER A 73 -10.84 -14.63 12.21
C SER A 73 -9.73 -15.66 12.34
N ALA A 74 -8.49 -15.20 12.25
CA ALA A 74 -7.31 -16.02 12.38
C ALA A 74 -6.18 -15.27 13.09
N VAL A 75 -5.44 -15.96 13.95
CA VAL A 75 -4.16 -15.47 14.44
C VAL A 75 -3.08 -15.97 13.50
N VAL A 76 -2.40 -15.05 12.84
CA VAL A 76 -1.35 -15.34 11.85
C VAL A 76 0.01 -14.88 12.36
N GLU A 77 1.04 -15.69 12.11
CA GLU A 77 2.44 -15.36 12.34
C GLU A 77 3.21 -15.40 11.02
N VAL A 78 4.00 -14.38 10.76
CA VAL A 78 4.94 -14.33 9.63
C VAL A 78 6.35 -14.33 10.19
N VAL A 79 7.15 -15.31 9.80
CA VAL A 79 8.56 -15.46 10.20
C VAL A 79 9.46 -15.42 8.97
N LEU A 80 10.45 -14.54 8.98
CA LEU A 80 11.39 -14.33 7.88
C LEU A 80 12.71 -15.07 8.14
N ALA A 81 13.20 -15.77 7.13
CA ALA A 81 14.55 -16.30 7.03
C ALA A 81 15.26 -15.59 5.86
N ARG A 82 15.63 -14.32 6.07
CA ARG A 82 16.12 -13.45 4.99
C ARG A 82 17.40 -13.94 4.33
N GLU A 83 18.31 -14.53 5.12
CA GLU A 83 19.56 -15.08 4.61
C GLU A 83 19.32 -16.26 3.67
N ASP A 84 18.28 -17.05 3.96
CA ASP A 84 17.85 -18.20 3.16
C ASP A 84 16.82 -17.85 2.08
N LEU A 85 16.49 -16.55 1.94
CA LEU A 85 15.54 -16.02 0.97
C LEU A 85 14.15 -16.69 1.02
N PHE A 86 13.63 -16.94 2.22
CA PHE A 86 12.24 -17.37 2.36
C PHE A 86 11.58 -16.79 3.60
N TYR A 87 10.25 -16.85 3.64
CA TYR A 87 9.46 -16.60 4.84
C TYR A 87 8.31 -17.59 4.93
N THR A 88 7.74 -17.73 6.12
CA THR A 88 6.60 -18.60 6.36
C THR A 88 5.51 -17.82 7.06
N THR A 89 4.31 -17.89 6.51
CA THR A 89 3.08 -17.45 7.14
C THR A 89 2.39 -18.66 7.76
N ARG A 90 2.13 -18.65 9.06
CA ARG A 90 1.43 -19.72 9.78
C ARG A 90 0.14 -19.22 10.37
N THR A 91 -0.92 -19.98 10.19
CA THR A 91 -2.18 -19.73 10.89
C THR A 91 -2.16 -20.47 12.23
N LEU A 92 -1.92 -19.76 13.32
CA LEU A 92 -1.77 -20.32 14.66
C LEU A 92 -3.13 -20.73 15.26
N ALA A 93 -4.18 -19.96 14.99
CA ALA A 93 -5.53 -20.20 15.52
C ALA A 93 -6.59 -19.64 14.58
N GLY A 94 -7.84 -20.09 14.72
CA GLY A 94 -8.99 -19.61 13.95
C GLY A 94 -9.16 -20.29 12.59
N THR A 95 -9.80 -19.61 11.64
CA THR A 95 -10.07 -20.11 10.29
C THR A 95 -8.77 -20.52 9.61
N GLY A 96 -8.65 -21.78 9.21
CA GLY A 96 -7.43 -22.31 8.57
C GLY A 96 -6.29 -22.67 9.52
N SER A 97 -6.54 -22.79 10.83
CA SER A 97 -5.54 -23.18 11.83
C SER A 97 -4.69 -24.38 11.39
N GLY A 98 -3.37 -24.24 11.53
CA GLY A 98 -2.36 -25.21 11.11
C GLY A 98 -1.91 -25.07 9.65
N THR A 99 -2.50 -24.17 8.86
CA THR A 99 -2.03 -23.84 7.52
C THR A 99 -0.66 -23.15 7.58
N GLU A 100 0.27 -23.60 6.74
CA GLU A 100 1.57 -22.98 6.50
C GLU A 100 1.70 -22.58 5.04
N ILE A 101 2.11 -21.34 4.80
CA ILE A 101 2.35 -20.82 3.46
C ILE A 101 3.81 -20.43 3.39
N VAL A 102 4.58 -21.19 2.63
CA VAL A 102 6.03 -21.04 2.53
C VAL A 102 6.35 -20.32 1.24
N THR A 103 6.89 -19.11 1.35
CA THR A 103 7.25 -18.30 0.19
C THR A 103 8.77 -18.23 0.05
N ARG A 104 9.30 -18.74 -1.07
CA ARG A 104 10.70 -18.62 -1.45
C ARG A 104 10.88 -17.48 -2.45
N LEU A 105 11.98 -16.77 -2.31
CA LEU A 105 12.32 -15.59 -3.09
C LEU A 105 13.64 -15.84 -3.84
N GLN A 106 13.73 -15.30 -5.05
CA GLN A 106 14.96 -15.29 -5.81
C GLN A 106 15.10 -13.94 -6.54
N ARG A 107 16.27 -13.30 -6.41
CA ARG A 107 16.58 -12.11 -7.21
C ARG A 107 16.61 -12.48 -8.69
N SER A 108 15.84 -11.76 -9.51
CA SER A 108 15.77 -11.98 -10.96
C SER A 108 16.11 -10.74 -11.78
N GLY A 109 16.28 -9.59 -11.14
CA GLY A 109 16.75 -8.33 -11.74
C GLY A 109 16.77 -7.20 -10.72
N GLU A 110 17.15 -6.00 -11.14
CA GLU A 110 17.16 -4.81 -10.28
C GLU A 110 15.77 -4.46 -9.74
N HIS A 111 14.74 -4.60 -10.57
CA HIS A 111 13.33 -4.39 -10.21
C HIS A 111 12.50 -5.66 -10.42
N ALA A 112 13.08 -6.85 -10.21
CA ALA A 112 12.38 -8.12 -10.41
C ALA A 112 12.78 -9.20 -9.40
N THR A 113 11.77 -9.87 -8.84
CA THR A 113 11.92 -10.97 -7.88
C THR A 113 11.04 -12.13 -8.30
N ARG A 114 11.62 -13.32 -8.47
CA ARG A 114 10.86 -14.55 -8.64
C ARG A 114 10.38 -15.03 -7.27
N ILE A 115 9.12 -15.44 -7.21
CA ILE A 115 8.50 -16.01 -6.02
C ILE A 115 8.02 -17.44 -6.32
N GLU A 116 8.11 -18.29 -5.31
CA GLU A 116 7.51 -19.62 -5.27
C GLU A 116 6.77 -19.76 -3.94
N VAL A 117 5.47 -20.01 -4.00
CA VAL A 117 4.58 -20.08 -2.84
C VAL A 117 4.03 -21.50 -2.74
N ASP A 118 4.39 -22.21 -1.66
CA ASP A 118 3.92 -23.55 -1.36
C ASP A 118 2.80 -23.47 -0.30
N PHE A 119 1.57 -23.79 -0.73
CA PHE A 119 0.40 -23.80 0.14
C PHE A 119 0.27 -25.15 0.85
N ARG A 120 0.52 -25.17 2.16
CA ARG A 120 0.46 -26.39 2.97
C ARG A 120 -0.68 -26.34 3.95
N VAL A 121 -1.68 -27.20 3.76
CA VAL A 121 -2.95 -27.15 4.51
C VAL A 121 -3.14 -28.46 5.29
N PRO A 122 -3.47 -28.41 6.58
CA PRO A 122 -3.70 -29.61 7.39
C PRO A 122 -5.04 -30.25 7.05
N GLY A 123 -5.14 -31.57 7.22
CA GLY A 123 -6.40 -32.30 7.09
C GLY A 123 -6.95 -32.45 5.67
N VAL A 124 -6.26 -31.95 4.64
CA VAL A 124 -6.67 -32.08 3.22
C VAL A 124 -6.39 -33.48 2.72
N THR A 125 -7.42 -34.17 2.22
CA THR A 125 -7.30 -35.47 1.56
C THR A 125 -6.70 -35.35 0.16
N GLU A 126 -6.20 -36.45 -0.42
CA GLU A 126 -5.58 -36.43 -1.75
C GLU A 126 -6.52 -35.88 -2.84
N ASP A 127 -7.80 -36.26 -2.79
CA ASP A 127 -8.82 -35.83 -3.76
C ASP A 127 -9.23 -34.35 -3.60
N GLU A 128 -8.97 -33.73 -2.44
CA GLU A 128 -9.28 -32.32 -2.17
C GLU A 128 -8.11 -31.38 -2.53
N ARG A 129 -6.88 -31.90 -2.69
CA ARG A 129 -5.67 -31.07 -2.85
C ARG A 129 -5.73 -30.11 -4.02
N GLU A 130 -6.25 -30.58 -5.15
CA GLU A 130 -6.33 -29.77 -6.36
C GLU A 130 -7.28 -28.59 -6.16
N ALA A 131 -8.50 -28.84 -5.65
CA ALA A 131 -9.50 -27.81 -5.41
C ALA A 131 -9.06 -26.78 -4.37
N VAL A 132 -8.44 -27.23 -3.26
CA VAL A 132 -7.87 -26.33 -2.24
C VAL A 132 -6.72 -25.51 -2.83
N GLY A 133 -5.86 -26.15 -3.63
CA GLY A 133 -4.76 -25.50 -4.33
C GLY A 133 -5.22 -24.39 -5.26
N ASP A 134 -6.25 -24.63 -6.07
CA ASP A 134 -6.82 -23.65 -7.00
C ASP A 134 -7.46 -22.47 -6.28
N ALA A 135 -8.16 -22.73 -5.17
CA ALA A 135 -8.75 -21.67 -4.35
C ALA A 135 -7.67 -20.77 -3.73
N MET A 136 -6.62 -21.37 -3.16
CA MET A 136 -5.50 -20.64 -2.57
C MET A 136 -4.73 -19.83 -3.61
N GLU A 137 -4.45 -20.42 -4.77
CA GLU A 137 -3.76 -19.74 -5.87
C GLU A 137 -4.56 -18.52 -6.37
N THR A 138 -5.88 -18.64 -6.49
CA THR A 138 -6.75 -17.54 -6.92
C THR A 138 -6.65 -16.35 -5.96
N VAL A 139 -6.78 -16.60 -4.65
CA VAL A 139 -6.68 -15.54 -3.63
C VAL A 139 -5.29 -14.92 -3.64
N TYR A 140 -4.24 -15.75 -3.62
CA TYR A 140 -2.86 -15.27 -3.55
C TYR A 140 -2.40 -14.54 -4.82
N ALA A 141 -2.87 -14.95 -5.99
CA ALA A 141 -2.59 -14.23 -7.23
C ALA A 141 -3.11 -12.78 -7.15
N GLN A 142 -4.32 -12.59 -6.64
CA GLN A 142 -4.89 -11.25 -6.45
C GLN A 142 -4.10 -10.43 -5.41
N LEU A 143 -3.81 -11.00 -4.24
CA LEU A 143 -3.02 -10.32 -3.21
C LEU A 143 -1.69 -9.82 -3.78
N TRP A 144 -0.99 -10.72 -4.48
CA TRP A 144 0.28 -10.37 -5.07
C TRP A 144 0.16 -9.33 -6.21
N ASP A 145 -0.91 -9.30 -7.00
CA ASP A 145 -1.13 -8.26 -8.02
C ASP A 145 -1.26 -6.86 -7.38
N GLU A 146 -2.00 -6.78 -6.27
CA GLU A 146 -2.19 -5.55 -5.51
C GLU A 146 -0.89 -5.11 -4.82
N ASP A 147 -0.15 -6.04 -4.22
CA ASP A 147 1.16 -5.79 -3.61
C ASP A 147 2.19 -5.32 -4.63
N GLU A 148 2.22 -5.95 -5.80
CA GLU A 148 3.13 -5.56 -6.88
C GLU A 148 2.89 -4.12 -7.33
N ALA A 149 1.62 -3.74 -7.54
CA ALA A 149 1.26 -2.37 -7.88
C ALA A 149 1.69 -1.38 -6.79
N MET A 150 1.49 -1.73 -5.52
CA MET A 150 1.94 -0.92 -4.38
C MET A 150 3.48 -0.76 -4.37
N MET A 151 4.22 -1.86 -4.52
CA MET A 151 5.69 -1.86 -4.49
C MET A 151 6.30 -1.07 -5.66
N GLN A 152 5.72 -1.19 -6.87
CA GLN A 152 6.15 -0.42 -8.03
C GLN A 152 5.93 1.08 -7.81
N HIS A 153 4.76 1.46 -7.32
CA HIS A 153 4.48 2.87 -6.98
C HIS A 153 5.42 3.38 -5.89
N ARG A 154 5.68 2.58 -4.85
CA ARG A 154 6.62 2.90 -3.79
C ARG A 154 8.01 3.20 -4.34
N GLN A 155 8.49 2.38 -5.28
CA GLN A 155 9.77 2.59 -5.94
C GLN A 155 9.80 3.90 -6.75
N LEU A 156 8.75 4.18 -7.54
CA LEU A 156 8.65 5.43 -8.30
C LEU A 156 8.67 6.69 -7.42
N VAL A 157 8.09 6.63 -6.22
CA VAL A 157 8.14 7.72 -5.25
C VAL A 157 9.55 7.89 -4.69
N LEU A 158 10.24 6.79 -4.35
CA LEU A 158 11.61 6.82 -3.84
C LEU A 158 12.60 7.36 -4.88
N ASP A 159 12.51 6.90 -6.12
CA ASP A 159 13.37 7.35 -7.22
C ASP A 159 13.24 8.87 -7.43
N ARG A 160 12.01 9.39 -7.35
CA ARG A 160 11.74 10.83 -7.43
C ARG A 160 12.41 11.61 -6.30
N VAL A 161 12.24 11.15 -5.06
CA VAL A 161 12.86 11.78 -3.88
C VAL A 161 14.39 11.75 -3.98
N GLN A 162 14.95 10.65 -4.48
CA GLN A 162 16.39 10.53 -4.69
C GLN A 162 16.90 11.48 -5.78
N ALA A 163 16.18 11.60 -6.89
CA ALA A 163 16.50 12.55 -7.96
C ALA A 163 16.46 14.00 -7.45
N GLU A 164 15.42 14.39 -6.72
CA GLU A 164 15.27 15.73 -6.13
C GLU A 164 16.39 16.06 -5.14
N ARG A 165 16.81 15.10 -4.30
CA ARG A 165 17.95 15.28 -3.39
C ARG A 165 19.26 15.46 -4.16
N GLY A 166 19.49 14.66 -5.20
CA GLY A 166 20.68 14.79 -6.05
C GLY A 166 20.75 16.12 -6.80
N GLU A 167 19.62 16.67 -7.24
CA GLU A 167 19.53 18.02 -7.82
C GLU A 167 19.76 19.12 -6.77
N GLY A 168 19.16 18.97 -5.57
CA GLY A 168 19.33 19.90 -4.46
C GLY A 168 20.77 19.99 -3.94
N GLU A 169 21.47 18.85 -3.84
CA GLU A 169 22.89 18.80 -3.48
C GLU A 169 23.78 19.47 -4.55
N ARG A 170 23.44 19.30 -5.85
CA ARG A 170 24.14 19.99 -6.95
C ARG A 170 23.87 21.51 -6.94
N ALA A 171 22.66 21.93 -6.56
CA ALA A 171 22.28 23.34 -6.48
C ALA A 171 22.81 24.04 -5.20
N ALA A 172 22.96 23.31 -4.09
CA ALA A 172 23.47 23.80 -2.81
C ALA A 172 24.93 24.30 -2.84
N VAL A 173 25.64 24.09 -3.96
CA VAL A 173 26.96 24.68 -4.24
C VAL A 173 26.87 26.20 -4.50
N SER A 174 25.67 26.79 -4.55
CA SER A 174 25.45 28.25 -4.53
C SER A 174 24.54 28.65 -3.37
N PRO A 175 25.10 29.07 -2.22
CA PRO A 175 24.31 29.52 -1.09
C PRO A 175 23.83 30.95 -1.35
N HIS A 176 22.56 31.21 -1.02
CA HIS A 176 21.85 32.50 -1.01
C HIS A 176 20.85 32.75 -2.17
N ALA A 177 19.64 32.22 -2.01
CA ALA A 177 18.40 32.98 -2.17
C ALA A 177 17.23 32.14 -1.64
N GLU A 178 16.38 32.72 -0.79
CA GLU A 178 14.96 32.33 -0.80
C GLU A 178 14.48 32.61 -2.23
N GLY A 179 14.33 31.56 -3.02
CA GLY A 179 13.97 31.68 -4.42
C GLY A 179 12.66 32.46 -4.57
N PRO A 180 12.45 33.18 -5.69
CA PRO A 180 11.23 33.92 -5.92
C PRO A 180 10.01 32.98 -5.84
N ARG A 181 8.95 33.41 -5.16
CA ARG A 181 7.64 32.71 -5.14
C ARG A 181 7.25 32.34 -6.57
N GLN A 182 7.20 31.06 -6.86
CA GLN A 182 6.81 30.55 -8.17
C GLN A 182 5.31 30.72 -8.33
N ARG A 183 4.90 31.08 -9.55
CA ARG A 183 3.50 31.26 -9.90
C ARG A 183 3.20 30.51 -11.19
N MET A 184 2.08 29.81 -11.21
CA MET A 184 1.58 29.13 -12.40
C MET A 184 0.12 29.51 -12.61
N ARG A 185 -0.17 30.14 -13.74
CA ARG A 185 -1.54 30.44 -14.14
C ARG A 185 -2.23 29.13 -14.51
N LEU A 186 -3.34 28.84 -13.86
CA LEU A 186 -4.21 27.70 -14.20
C LEU A 186 -5.20 28.08 -15.30
N GLY A 187 -5.61 29.36 -15.35
CA GLY A 187 -6.58 29.88 -16.32
C GLY A 187 -7.89 30.26 -15.66
N ARG A 188 -8.96 30.41 -16.46
CA ARG A 188 -10.26 30.87 -15.97
C ARG A 188 -10.89 29.89 -14.98
N ARG A 189 -11.51 30.41 -13.92
CA ARG A 189 -12.12 29.60 -12.86
C ARG A 189 -13.15 28.61 -13.40
N ALA A 190 -14.11 29.08 -14.19
CA ALA A 190 -15.17 28.24 -14.76
C ALA A 190 -14.64 27.10 -15.65
N VAL A 191 -13.49 27.31 -16.31
CA VAL A 191 -12.86 26.26 -17.13
C VAL A 191 -12.26 25.19 -16.23
N ILE A 192 -11.52 25.60 -15.19
CA ILE A 192 -10.89 24.68 -14.25
C ILE A 192 -11.91 23.87 -13.46
N GLU A 193 -13.01 24.50 -13.01
CA GLU A 193 -14.12 23.83 -12.33
C GLU A 193 -14.68 22.64 -13.15
N GLY A 194 -14.77 22.79 -14.47
CA GLY A 194 -15.19 21.72 -15.37
C GLY A 194 -14.24 20.51 -15.43
N PHE A 195 -13.01 20.63 -14.94
CA PHE A 195 -12.05 19.54 -14.84
C PHE A 195 -11.90 18.99 -13.41
N LEU A 196 -12.49 19.64 -12.41
CA LEU A 196 -12.34 19.19 -11.03
C LEU A 196 -13.07 17.86 -10.78
N PRO A 197 -12.50 16.98 -9.96
CA PRO A 197 -11.14 17.04 -9.41
C PRO A 197 -10.06 16.67 -10.45
N VAL A 198 -8.97 17.45 -10.52
CA VAL A 198 -7.87 17.27 -11.49
C VAL A 198 -6.50 17.17 -10.80
N THR A 199 -5.60 16.37 -11.36
CA THR A 199 -4.21 16.26 -10.89
C THR A 199 -3.31 17.10 -11.79
N ILE A 200 -2.45 17.89 -11.16
CA ILE A 200 -1.52 18.79 -11.82
C ILE A 200 -0.11 18.59 -11.28
N ARG A 201 0.89 19.11 -12.00
CA ARG A 201 2.28 19.17 -11.51
C ARG A 201 2.68 20.61 -11.30
N ALA A 202 3.36 20.88 -10.19
CA ALA A 202 4.03 22.15 -9.93
C ALA A 202 5.45 21.82 -9.45
N GLY A 203 6.45 22.14 -10.28
CA GLY A 203 7.80 21.60 -10.13
C GLY A 203 7.84 20.08 -10.32
N ALA A 204 8.60 19.39 -9.47
CA ALA A 204 8.72 17.93 -9.52
C ALA A 204 7.52 17.19 -8.88
N GLN A 205 6.76 17.87 -8.01
CA GLN A 205 5.69 17.30 -7.22
C GLN A 205 4.32 17.32 -7.93
N GLY A 206 3.49 16.33 -7.61
CA GLY A 206 2.10 16.26 -8.04
C GLY A 206 1.15 16.80 -6.96
N TYR A 207 0.11 17.50 -7.39
CA TYR A 207 -0.94 18.03 -6.52
C TYR A 207 -2.31 17.73 -7.11
N ARG A 208 -3.27 17.46 -6.24
CA ARG A 208 -4.67 17.30 -6.60
C ARG A 208 -5.40 18.61 -6.32
N LEU A 209 -6.08 19.15 -7.33
CA LEU A 209 -7.03 20.24 -7.17
C LEU A 209 -8.43 19.65 -6.95
N ALA A 210 -9.15 20.17 -5.97
CA ALA A 210 -10.54 19.86 -5.70
C ALA A 210 -11.29 21.08 -5.21
N GLU A 211 -12.59 21.14 -5.51
CA GLU A 211 -13.49 22.09 -4.87
C GLU A 211 -13.99 21.51 -3.55
N ILE A 212 -13.91 22.30 -2.49
CA ILE A 212 -14.31 21.96 -1.13
C ILE A 212 -14.93 23.22 -0.53
N ASP A 213 -16.20 23.13 -0.13
CA ASP A 213 -16.96 24.25 0.46
C ASP A 213 -16.93 25.54 -0.40
N GLY A 214 -16.92 25.40 -1.73
CA GLY A 214 -16.86 26.49 -2.71
C GLY A 214 -15.46 27.06 -2.98
N GLU A 215 -14.43 26.54 -2.31
CA GLU A 215 -13.04 26.90 -2.50
C GLU A 215 -12.28 25.81 -3.25
N ILE A 216 -11.43 26.20 -4.21
CA ILE A 216 -10.56 25.26 -4.92
C ILE A 216 -9.27 25.14 -4.10
N ILE A 217 -8.98 23.94 -3.61
CA ILE A 217 -7.84 23.63 -2.75
C ILE A 217 -6.89 22.68 -3.49
N ALA A 218 -5.58 22.90 -3.32
CA ALA A 218 -4.53 21.98 -3.75
C ALA A 218 -4.00 21.17 -2.57
N PHE A 219 -3.75 19.88 -2.75
CA PHE A 219 -3.08 19.04 -1.75
C PHE A 219 -2.14 18.01 -2.41
N SER A 220 -1.13 17.54 -1.68
CA SER A 220 -0.18 16.54 -2.17
C SER A 220 -0.87 15.25 -2.58
N VAL A 221 -0.48 14.67 -3.72
CA VAL A 221 -0.98 13.36 -4.17
C VAL A 221 -0.26 12.17 -3.55
N THR A 222 0.71 12.42 -2.67
CA THR A 222 1.56 11.39 -2.08
C THR A 222 1.35 11.35 -0.58
N CYS A 223 0.90 10.21 -0.07
CA CYS A 223 0.74 9.97 1.36
C CYS A 223 2.11 10.03 2.05
N PRO A 224 2.26 10.79 3.15
CA PRO A 224 3.52 10.92 3.87
C PRO A 224 3.95 9.64 4.61
N HIS A 225 3.08 8.64 4.75
CA HIS A 225 3.40 7.38 5.43
C HIS A 225 4.41 6.55 4.62
N ARG A 226 3.95 5.96 3.51
CA ARG A 226 4.77 5.13 2.62
C ARG A 226 4.71 5.56 1.16
N GLY A 227 4.21 6.76 0.89
CA GLY A 227 4.13 7.26 -0.48
C GLY A 227 2.90 6.81 -1.27
N GLY A 228 1.87 6.28 -0.60
CA GLY A 228 0.65 5.82 -1.26
C GLY A 228 -0.06 6.92 -2.08
N PRO A 229 -0.76 6.56 -3.17
CA PRO A 229 -1.40 7.50 -4.06
C PRO A 229 -2.69 8.08 -3.46
N LEU A 230 -2.77 9.40 -3.39
CA LEU A 230 -3.95 10.15 -2.93
C LEU A 230 -4.72 10.83 -4.08
N ASP A 231 -4.23 10.73 -5.31
CA ASP A 231 -4.83 11.38 -6.49
C ASP A 231 -6.15 10.74 -6.94
N ARG A 232 -6.33 9.44 -6.68
CA ARG A 232 -7.52 8.67 -7.06
C ARG A 232 -8.50 8.44 -5.92
N CYS A 233 -8.17 8.92 -4.72
CA CYS A 233 -9.00 8.68 -3.55
C CYS A 233 -10.27 9.55 -3.60
N ALA A 234 -11.40 8.93 -3.27
CA ALA A 234 -12.60 9.69 -2.97
C ALA A 234 -12.34 10.56 -1.73
N ARG A 235 -12.96 11.75 -1.71
CA ARG A 235 -12.96 12.60 -0.52
C ARG A 235 -14.34 12.54 0.09
N ARG A 236 -14.41 12.49 1.41
CA ARG A 236 -15.64 12.69 2.18
C ARG A 236 -15.40 13.84 3.14
N ASP A 237 -16.20 14.90 3.03
CA ASP A 237 -16.12 16.08 3.89
C ASP A 237 -14.74 16.77 3.95
N GLY A 238 -13.99 16.69 2.84
CA GLY A 238 -12.62 17.21 2.72
C GLY A 238 -11.53 16.34 3.38
N ILE A 239 -11.90 15.14 3.83
CA ILE A 239 -10.97 14.11 4.29
C ILE A 239 -10.60 13.23 3.09
N VAL A 240 -9.31 13.01 2.88
CA VAL A 240 -8.78 12.02 1.93
C VAL A 240 -8.21 10.83 2.70
N GLU A 241 -8.51 9.61 2.25
CA GLU A 241 -8.03 8.37 2.86
C GLU A 241 -7.03 7.67 1.95
N CYS A 242 -5.87 7.29 2.49
CA CYS A 242 -4.85 6.53 1.79
C CYS A 242 -5.33 5.10 1.53
N PRO A 243 -5.26 4.59 0.30
CA PRO A 243 -5.77 3.25 -0.02
C PRO A 243 -4.87 2.15 0.54
N TRP A 244 -3.61 2.45 0.88
CA TRP A 244 -2.68 1.43 1.35
C TRP A 244 -2.79 1.12 2.84
N HIS A 245 -3.06 2.12 3.68
CA HIS A 245 -2.99 1.97 5.16
C HIS A 245 -4.12 2.66 5.90
N GLY A 246 -5.06 3.27 5.16
CA GLY A 246 -6.20 3.99 5.74
C GLY A 246 -5.85 5.32 6.39
N TYR A 247 -4.64 5.85 6.19
CA TYR A 247 -4.28 7.15 6.76
C TYR A 247 -5.18 8.25 6.23
N GLN A 248 -5.76 9.04 7.12
CA GLN A 248 -6.73 10.09 6.77
C GLN A 248 -6.16 11.49 7.00
N PHE A 249 -6.44 12.40 6.05
CA PHE A 249 -5.96 13.78 6.12
C PHE A 249 -7.07 14.76 5.75
N ASP A 250 -7.25 15.80 6.56
CA ASP A 250 -8.04 16.97 6.16
C ASP A 250 -7.22 17.82 5.21
N VAL A 251 -7.65 17.89 3.94
CA VAL A 251 -6.89 18.59 2.89
C VAL A 251 -6.92 20.11 3.06
N ARG A 252 -7.85 20.68 3.85
CA ARG A 252 -7.87 22.11 4.18
C ARG A 252 -6.70 22.50 5.07
N THR A 253 -6.32 21.62 5.99
CA THR A 253 -5.26 21.87 6.99
C THR A 253 -3.96 21.10 6.71
N SER A 254 -4.03 20.12 5.81
CA SER A 254 -3.01 19.11 5.52
C SER A 254 -2.68 18.18 6.71
N ARG A 255 -3.43 18.23 7.81
CA ARG A 255 -3.17 17.46 9.03
C ARG A 255 -3.89 16.11 9.01
N SER A 256 -3.31 15.13 9.68
CA SER A 256 -3.98 13.87 10.01
C SER A 256 -5.33 14.14 10.72
N SER A 257 -6.35 13.38 10.32
CA SER A 257 -7.68 13.38 10.94
C SER A 257 -7.98 12.08 11.70
N ASP A 258 -7.05 11.12 11.67
CA ASP A 258 -7.13 9.79 12.29
C ASP A 258 -6.27 9.64 13.57
N GLY A 259 -5.62 10.72 14.01
CA GLY A 259 -4.78 10.72 15.20
C GLY A 259 -3.38 10.12 15.00
N ARG A 260 -2.97 9.76 13.77
CA ARG A 260 -1.63 9.24 13.47
C ARG A 260 -0.55 10.32 13.28
N GLU A 261 -0.89 11.58 13.52
CA GLU A 261 -0.01 12.76 13.58
C GLU A 261 0.86 13.07 12.34
N LEU A 262 0.64 12.39 11.22
CA LEU A 262 1.29 12.72 9.96
C LEU A 262 0.69 13.99 9.32
N ARG A 263 1.46 14.60 8.42
CA ARG A 263 1.05 15.78 7.66
C ARG A 263 1.36 15.61 6.18
N LEU A 264 0.40 15.97 5.32
CA LEU A 264 0.67 16.07 3.88
C LEU A 264 1.77 17.12 3.64
N ALA A 265 2.60 16.87 2.64
CA ALA A 265 3.58 17.86 2.18
C ALA A 265 2.87 19.18 1.82
N PRO A 266 3.49 20.34 2.07
CA PRO A 266 2.91 21.63 1.71
C PRO A 266 2.50 21.68 0.24
N ALA A 267 1.34 22.25 -0.04
CA ALA A 267 0.83 22.43 -1.39
C ALA A 267 0.78 23.91 -1.77
N PRO A 268 0.88 24.24 -3.08
CA PRO A 268 0.70 25.61 -3.56
C PRO A 268 -0.65 26.18 -3.17
N ALA A 269 -0.67 27.46 -2.78
CA ALA A 269 -1.92 28.17 -2.55
C ALA A 269 -2.63 28.45 -3.89
N VAL A 270 -3.91 28.11 -3.98
CA VAL A 270 -4.76 28.50 -5.12
C VAL A 270 -5.29 29.92 -4.87
N ARG A 271 -5.05 30.83 -5.80
CA ARG A 271 -5.48 32.23 -5.72
C ARG A 271 -6.42 32.55 -6.87
N TYR A 272 -7.59 33.09 -6.55
CA TYR A 272 -8.56 33.59 -7.51
C TYR A 272 -8.48 35.12 -7.61
N ASP A 273 -8.38 35.65 -8.83
CA ASP A 273 -8.53 37.07 -9.11
C ASP A 273 -9.91 37.35 -9.72
N PRO A 274 -10.85 37.97 -8.98
CA PRO A 274 -12.20 38.22 -9.47
C PRO A 274 -12.27 39.26 -10.59
N LYS A 275 -11.22 40.06 -10.81
CA LYS A 275 -11.21 41.05 -11.91
C LYS A 275 -10.93 40.41 -13.26
N THR A 276 -10.10 39.38 -13.26
CA THR A 276 -9.66 38.67 -14.47
C THR A 276 -10.32 37.30 -14.62
N ASP A 277 -11.05 36.85 -13.59
CA ASP A 277 -11.63 35.51 -13.46
C ASP A 277 -10.57 34.39 -13.50
N GLU A 278 -9.33 34.67 -13.06
CA GLU A 278 -8.22 33.71 -13.18
C GLU A 278 -7.83 33.04 -11.88
N LEU A 279 -7.49 31.75 -11.98
CA LEU A 279 -6.85 30.97 -10.94
C LEU A 279 -5.34 30.89 -11.17
N THR A 280 -4.58 31.04 -10.09
CA THR A 280 -3.11 30.92 -10.09
C THR A 280 -2.67 30.10 -8.89
N LEU A 281 -1.70 29.19 -9.10
CA LEU A 281 -0.98 28.56 -8.00
C LEU A 281 0.20 29.41 -7.58
N VAL A 282 0.47 29.47 -6.27
CA VAL A 282 1.59 30.19 -5.68
C VAL A 282 2.30 29.31 -4.65
N TRP A 283 3.60 29.09 -4.82
CA TRP A 283 4.45 28.34 -3.88
C TRP A 283 5.87 28.91 -3.80
#